data_AF-A0A538RLB6-F1
#
_entry.id   AF-A0A538RLB6-F1
#
_cell.length_a   1.000
_cell.length_b   1.000
_cell.length_c   1.000
_cell.angle_alpha   90.00
_cell.angle_beta   90.00
_cell.angle_gamma   90.00
#
_symmetry.space_group_name_H-M   'P 1'
#
loop_
_entity.id
_entity.type
_entity.pdbx_description
1 polymer ?
#
loop_
_entity_poly.entity_id
_entity_poly.type
_entity_poly.pdbx_seq_one_letter_code
_entity_poly.pdbx_strand_id
1 'polypeptide(L)'
;MNRLSLLAPLVVTCTVWIVARDLPAQPKATAKPLAPFNLAALNTKADEDDPYVSRDGMRLLYTSNASGHYTLLSTQQRNRIQFFPGSERWPAGTELEGQNTDFDNCSPYLTADSHDLYYAEKTLVKAPPGERQAPANFDIAHAIKLTKPTQFTGPTYVQSVCTPDEEMHPWLTEDGLELYFSRKTKDGWRVFSARRPPATKKEPAGAFGEPAMIQDLPAGYHHATLSRDNRTMYLQGPLPNNRWGIFRAQRLGVKQPWGAPELLEGLNDPKAPTGDTSPCLSRTGSLRSVGDRDAVVQEMRPPADLSTTRSLAGETWKRGSWRMSRRRSASG
;
A
#
# COMPACT_ATOMS: atom_id res chain seq x y z
N MET A 1 -53.06 -40.09 56.08
CA MET A 1 -53.47 -40.66 54.77
C MET A 1 -53.65 -39.52 53.78
N ASN A 2 -52.92 -39.55 52.65
CA ASN A 2 -53.11 -38.77 51.41
C ASN A 2 -52.93 -37.24 51.50
N ARG A 3 -52.17 -36.53 50.66
CA ARG A 3 -51.43 -36.82 49.40
C ARG A 3 -50.33 -35.76 49.23
N LEU A 4 -49.13 -36.21 48.82
CA LEU A 4 -48.09 -35.36 48.22
C LEU A 4 -48.61 -34.72 46.93
N SER A 5 -48.29 -33.44 46.70
CA SER A 5 -48.40 -32.80 45.38
C SER A 5 -47.08 -32.07 45.11
N LEU A 6 -46.30 -32.61 44.18
CA LEU A 6 -45.09 -32.00 43.63
C LEU A 6 -45.45 -30.78 42.79
N LEU A 7 -44.79 -29.64 43.03
CA LEU A 7 -44.71 -28.52 42.09
C LEU A 7 -43.38 -28.62 41.34
N ALA A 8 -43.46 -28.93 40.04
CA ALA A 8 -42.34 -28.82 39.12
C ALA A 8 -42.31 -27.40 38.51
N PRO A 9 -41.13 -26.76 38.35
CA PRO A 9 -41.04 -25.52 37.61
C PRO A 9 -41.05 -25.79 36.10
N LEU A 10 -41.98 -25.12 35.41
CA LEU A 10 -42.10 -25.09 33.95
C LEU A 10 -40.95 -24.26 33.38
N VAL A 11 -39.92 -24.90 32.85
CA VAL A 11 -38.87 -24.25 32.05
C VAL A 11 -39.41 -24.06 30.63
N VAL A 12 -39.78 -22.83 30.29
CA VAL A 12 -40.13 -22.44 28.92
C VAL A 12 -38.83 -22.25 28.13
N THR A 13 -38.46 -23.24 27.34
CA THR A 13 -37.39 -23.12 26.33
C THR A 13 -37.92 -22.40 25.10
N CYS A 14 -37.67 -21.09 25.00
CA CYS A 14 -37.84 -20.33 23.75
C CYS A 14 -36.77 -20.78 22.74
N THR A 15 -37.14 -21.70 21.85
CA THR A 15 -36.36 -22.00 20.65
C THR A 15 -36.60 -20.89 19.63
N VAL A 16 -35.66 -19.94 19.54
CA VAL A 16 -35.63 -18.96 18.46
C VAL A 16 -35.17 -19.67 17.20
N TRP A 17 -36.12 -20.08 16.35
CA TRP A 17 -35.84 -20.48 14.98
C TRP A 17 -35.49 -19.21 14.18
N ILE A 18 -34.20 -18.94 14.01
CA ILE A 18 -33.73 -18.00 13.00
C ILE A 18 -33.94 -18.67 11.64
N VAL A 19 -35.07 -18.38 10.99
CA VAL A 19 -35.23 -18.64 9.57
C VAL A 19 -34.22 -17.74 8.87
N ALA A 20 -33.11 -18.32 8.42
CA ALA A 20 -32.23 -17.68 7.45
C ALA A 20 -33.07 -17.43 6.19
N ARG A 21 -33.69 -16.25 6.10
CA ARG A 21 -34.24 -15.77 4.85
C ARG A 21 -33.06 -15.61 3.91
N ASP A 22 -33.09 -16.34 2.80
CA ASP A 22 -32.21 -16.10 1.66
C ASP A 22 -32.24 -14.61 1.36
N LEU A 23 -31.19 -13.90 1.78
CA LEU A 23 -30.98 -12.53 1.36
C LEU A 23 -30.82 -12.62 -0.16
N PRO A 24 -31.65 -11.90 -0.94
CA PRO A 24 -31.47 -11.89 -2.38
C PRO A 24 -30.02 -11.50 -2.65
N ALA A 25 -29.31 -12.33 -3.42
CA ALA A 25 -27.94 -12.06 -3.83
C ALA A 25 -27.90 -10.60 -4.31
N GLN A 26 -27.06 -9.78 -3.67
CA GLN A 26 -26.88 -8.40 -4.10
C GLN A 26 -26.65 -8.43 -5.62
N PRO A 27 -27.43 -7.66 -6.40
CA PRO A 27 -27.19 -7.60 -7.83
C PRO A 27 -25.72 -7.19 -8.00
N LYS A 28 -24.95 -8.02 -8.73
CA LYS A 28 -23.59 -7.67 -9.15
C LYS A 28 -23.73 -6.37 -9.93
N ALA A 29 -23.52 -5.24 -9.25
CA ALA A 29 -23.42 -3.96 -9.92
C ALA A 29 -22.33 -4.16 -10.96
N THR A 30 -22.71 -4.12 -12.24
CA THR A 30 -21.77 -4.08 -13.35
C THR A 30 -21.09 -2.73 -13.28
N ALA A 31 -20.16 -2.60 -12.34
CA ALA A 31 -19.33 -1.43 -12.18
C ALA A 31 -18.61 -1.26 -13.51
N LYS A 32 -18.93 -0.16 -14.21
CA LYS A 32 -18.21 0.20 -15.43
C LYS A 32 -16.72 0.20 -15.09
N PRO A 33 -15.87 -0.55 -15.82
CA PRO A 33 -14.44 -0.53 -15.57
C PRO A 33 -13.96 0.91 -15.62
N LEU A 34 -13.28 1.36 -14.57
CA LEU A 34 -12.64 2.66 -14.59
C LEU A 34 -11.51 2.56 -15.60
N ALA A 35 -11.61 3.35 -16.67
CA ALA A 35 -10.56 3.42 -17.67
C ALA A 35 -9.33 4.10 -17.04
N PRO A 36 -8.13 3.56 -17.24
CA PRO A 36 -6.91 4.25 -16.85
C PRO A 36 -6.82 5.61 -17.53
N PHE A 37 -6.21 6.58 -16.86
CA PHE A 37 -5.88 7.89 -17.44
C PHE A 37 -4.41 8.19 -17.18
N ASN A 38 -3.79 8.89 -18.13
CA ASN A 38 -2.37 9.17 -18.06
C ASN A 38 -2.03 10.37 -17.14
N LEU A 39 -0.95 10.28 -16.38
CA LEU A 39 -0.40 11.38 -15.56
C LEU A 39 0.68 12.14 -16.32
N ALA A 40 0.32 12.77 -17.44
CA ALA A 40 1.26 13.35 -18.40
C ALA A 40 2.31 14.32 -17.83
N ALA A 41 2.02 15.03 -16.72
CA ALA A 41 2.99 15.91 -16.05
C ALA A 41 4.13 15.19 -15.32
N LEU A 42 3.95 13.91 -14.98
CA LEU A 42 4.98 13.10 -14.33
C LEU A 42 5.87 12.40 -15.36
N ASN A 43 5.28 12.08 -16.51
CA ASN A 43 5.89 11.20 -17.48
C ASN A 43 6.93 11.95 -18.27
N THR A 44 8.09 11.33 -18.42
CA THR A 44 9.16 11.86 -19.24
C THR A 44 9.51 10.87 -20.34
N LYS A 45 10.66 11.07 -21.00
CA LYS A 45 11.23 10.06 -21.91
C LYS A 45 11.99 8.98 -21.15
N ALA A 46 12.26 9.21 -19.86
CA ALA A 46 12.88 8.28 -18.96
C ALA A 46 11.84 7.26 -18.46
N ASP A 47 12.28 6.24 -17.75
CA ASP A 47 11.40 5.30 -17.09
C ASP A 47 11.00 5.90 -15.75
N GLU A 48 9.70 6.05 -15.52
CA GLU A 48 9.13 6.27 -14.20
C GLU A 48 8.46 5.00 -13.69
N ASP A 49 8.78 4.59 -12.46
CA ASP A 49 8.27 3.35 -11.87
C ASP A 49 7.93 3.50 -10.38
N ASP A 50 7.55 2.39 -9.73
CA ASP A 50 7.35 2.22 -8.30
C ASP A 50 6.52 3.34 -7.62
N PRO A 51 5.30 3.61 -8.09
CA PRO A 51 4.48 4.67 -7.51
C PRO A 51 4.08 4.31 -6.08
N TYR A 52 4.13 5.28 -5.18
CA TYR A 52 3.56 5.19 -3.83
C TYR A 52 2.71 6.41 -3.51
N VAL A 53 1.44 6.21 -3.16
CA VAL A 53 0.53 7.28 -2.75
C VAL A 53 0.40 7.31 -1.23
N SER A 54 0.67 8.46 -0.63
CA SER A 54 0.51 8.66 0.80
C SER A 54 -0.92 8.42 1.28
N ARG A 55 -1.05 8.12 2.57
CA ARG A 55 -2.35 7.87 3.24
C ARG A 55 -3.40 8.96 3.03
N ASP A 56 -2.98 10.22 2.99
CA ASP A 56 -3.87 11.36 2.77
C ASP A 56 -4.25 11.57 1.29
N GLY A 57 -3.61 10.82 0.38
CA GLY A 57 -3.78 10.93 -1.07
C GLY A 57 -3.12 12.17 -1.66
N MET A 58 -2.34 12.93 -0.88
CA MET A 58 -1.83 14.24 -1.27
C MET A 58 -0.37 14.22 -1.74
N ARG A 59 0.35 13.12 -1.51
CA ARG A 59 1.72 12.92 -1.96
C ARG A 59 1.82 11.66 -2.80
N LEU A 60 2.57 11.76 -3.88
CA LEU A 60 3.00 10.63 -4.69
C LEU A 60 4.52 10.61 -4.65
N LEU A 61 5.07 9.48 -4.21
CA LEU A 61 6.46 9.11 -4.40
C LEU A 61 6.53 8.21 -5.63
N TYR A 62 7.63 8.24 -6.35
CA TYR A 62 7.87 7.36 -7.49
C TYR A 62 9.36 7.37 -7.81
N THR A 63 9.80 6.49 -8.70
CA THR A 63 11.19 6.45 -9.17
C THR A 63 11.30 7.01 -10.56
N SER A 64 12.43 7.60 -10.92
CA SER A 64 12.76 7.92 -12.31
C SER A 64 14.23 7.69 -12.59
N ASN A 65 14.55 7.21 -13.79
CA ASN A 65 15.94 7.12 -14.27
C ASN A 65 16.38 8.31 -15.14
N ALA A 66 15.64 9.43 -15.11
CA ALA A 66 15.95 10.63 -15.89
C ALA A 66 17.33 11.25 -15.59
N SER A 67 17.90 10.96 -14.41
CA SER A 67 19.25 11.38 -13.99
C SER A 67 20.36 10.39 -14.39
N GLY A 68 20.02 9.30 -15.09
CA GLY A 68 20.96 8.24 -15.53
C GLY A 68 21.01 7.01 -14.62
N HIS A 69 20.38 7.06 -13.45
CA HIS A 69 20.14 5.94 -12.52
C HIS A 69 18.80 6.17 -11.81
N TYR A 70 18.20 5.15 -11.21
CA TYR A 70 16.92 5.34 -10.52
C TYR A 70 17.08 6.21 -9.28
N THR A 71 16.27 7.25 -9.19
CA THR A 71 16.20 8.17 -8.04
C THR A 71 14.78 8.23 -7.51
N LEU A 72 14.62 8.58 -6.22
CA LEU A 72 13.32 8.81 -5.60
C LEU A 72 12.85 10.25 -5.84
N LEU A 73 11.64 10.38 -6.39
CA LEU A 73 10.96 11.65 -6.60
C LEU A 73 9.73 11.74 -5.71
N SER A 74 9.35 12.98 -5.37
CA SER A 74 8.15 13.32 -4.62
C SER A 74 7.41 14.45 -5.32
N THR A 75 6.09 14.30 -5.45
CA THR A 75 5.19 15.38 -5.87
C THR A 75 4.03 15.51 -4.89
N GLN A 76 3.42 16.70 -4.86
CA GLN A 76 2.24 16.98 -4.04
C GLN A 76 1.07 17.44 -4.90
N GLN A 77 -0.11 16.91 -4.60
CA GLN A 77 -1.35 17.31 -5.24
C GLN A 77 -1.70 18.74 -4.83
N ARG A 78 -1.94 19.63 -5.81
CA ARG A 78 -2.18 21.05 -5.55
C ARG A 78 -3.55 21.36 -4.93
N ASN A 79 -4.57 20.51 -5.14
CA ASN A 79 -5.93 20.72 -4.61
C ASN A 79 -6.72 19.40 -4.52
N ARG A 80 -7.44 19.22 -3.40
CA ARG A 80 -8.28 18.03 -3.13
C ARG A 80 -9.68 18.10 -3.80
N ILE A 81 -10.13 19.28 -4.23
CA ILE A 81 -11.54 19.55 -4.53
C ILE A 81 -11.89 19.46 -6.03
N GLN A 82 -10.93 19.54 -6.95
CA GLN A 82 -11.22 19.46 -8.39
C GLN A 82 -10.94 18.06 -8.93
N PHE A 83 -11.99 17.24 -8.93
CA PHE A 83 -12.03 15.97 -9.66
C PHE A 83 -12.68 16.19 -11.03
N PHE A 84 -12.01 16.94 -11.90
CA PHE A 84 -12.40 16.98 -13.32
C PHE A 84 -11.51 16.02 -14.11
N PRO A 85 -12.07 15.11 -14.92
CA PRO A 85 -11.29 14.34 -15.88
C PRO A 85 -10.46 15.31 -16.76
N GLY A 86 -9.15 15.09 -16.85
CA GLY A 86 -8.24 15.92 -17.65
C GLY A 86 -7.62 17.13 -16.94
N SER A 87 -7.97 17.44 -15.68
CA SER A 87 -7.20 18.42 -14.91
C SER A 87 -5.94 17.76 -14.32
N GLU A 88 -4.77 18.31 -14.63
CA GLU A 88 -3.47 17.82 -14.18
C GLU A 88 -3.38 17.86 -12.64
N ARG A 89 -3.44 16.70 -11.99
CA ARG A 89 -3.49 16.59 -10.51
C ARG A 89 -2.12 16.63 -9.86
N TRP A 90 -1.14 16.06 -10.54
CA TRP A 90 0.20 15.81 -10.04
C TRP A 90 1.18 16.59 -10.91
N PRO A 91 1.82 17.66 -10.39
CA PRO A 91 2.92 18.28 -11.10
C PRO A 91 4.12 17.33 -11.13
N ALA A 92 5.10 17.60 -12.00
CA ALA A 92 6.39 16.91 -11.99
C ALA A 92 6.98 16.82 -10.57
N GLY A 93 7.51 15.66 -10.23
CA GLY A 93 8.18 15.43 -8.95
C GLY A 93 9.51 16.14 -8.86
N THR A 94 9.95 16.32 -7.62
CA THR A 94 11.31 16.74 -7.28
C THR A 94 11.99 15.61 -6.53
N GLU A 95 13.29 15.44 -6.75
CA GLU A 95 14.11 14.48 -6.01
C GLU A 95 14.01 14.67 -4.48
N LEU A 96 14.11 13.55 -3.74
CA LEU A 96 14.22 13.57 -2.28
C LEU A 96 15.61 14.05 -1.83
N GLU A 97 15.66 14.90 -0.80
CA GLU A 97 16.91 15.45 -0.27
C GLU A 97 17.63 14.42 0.62
N GLY A 98 18.73 13.85 0.11
CA GLY A 98 19.67 13.03 0.88
C GLY A 98 19.47 11.52 0.79
N GLN A 99 18.47 11.05 0.05
CA GLN A 99 18.20 9.61 -0.18
C GLN A 99 18.75 9.13 -1.52
N ASN A 100 18.84 10.04 -2.51
CA ASN A 100 19.46 9.70 -3.78
C ASN A 100 20.97 9.65 -3.62
N THR A 101 21.52 8.45 -3.78
CA THR A 101 22.95 8.16 -3.85
C THR A 101 23.37 8.01 -5.32
N ASP A 102 24.65 7.76 -5.59
CA ASP A 102 25.12 7.46 -6.96
C ASP A 102 24.65 6.08 -7.48
N PHE A 103 23.85 5.36 -6.69
CA PHE A 103 23.28 4.07 -7.01
C PHE A 103 21.76 4.16 -7.23
N ASP A 104 21.17 3.08 -7.77
CA ASP A 104 19.73 3.01 -7.96
C ASP A 104 19.00 3.02 -6.60
N ASN A 105 18.07 3.95 -6.45
CA ASN A 105 17.17 4.07 -5.32
C ASN A 105 15.73 3.93 -5.82
N CYS A 106 14.99 2.96 -5.28
CA CYS A 106 13.70 2.58 -5.81
C CYS A 106 12.68 2.12 -4.77
N SER A 107 11.48 1.77 -5.22
CA SER A 107 10.44 1.17 -4.40
C SER A 107 10.07 1.94 -3.12
N PRO A 108 9.75 3.25 -3.20
CA PRO A 108 9.45 4.03 -2.01
C PRO A 108 8.16 3.55 -1.34
N TYR A 109 8.17 3.48 -0.01
CA TYR A 109 6.99 3.28 0.83
C TYR A 109 7.05 4.23 2.01
N LEU A 110 6.01 5.04 2.17
CA LEU A 110 5.90 5.94 3.32
C LEU A 110 4.92 5.35 4.34
N THR A 111 5.21 5.46 5.63
CA THR A 111 4.25 5.05 6.67
C THR A 111 3.03 5.97 6.67
N ALA A 112 1.97 5.47 7.30
CA ALA A 112 0.66 6.13 7.31
C ALA A 112 0.73 7.55 7.92
N ASP A 113 1.56 7.76 8.94
CA ASP A 113 1.83 9.04 9.59
C ASP A 113 2.84 9.92 8.81
N SER A 114 3.30 9.45 7.67
CA SER A 114 4.31 10.09 6.83
C SER A 114 5.64 10.34 7.53
N HIS A 115 5.97 9.55 8.56
CA HIS A 115 7.17 9.73 9.37
C HIS A 115 8.34 8.85 8.90
N ASP A 116 8.09 7.61 8.52
CA ASP A 116 9.12 6.65 8.15
C ASP A 116 9.03 6.34 6.65
N LEU A 117 10.16 6.44 5.95
CA LEU A 117 10.33 6.05 4.57
C LEU A 117 11.10 4.74 4.53
N TYR A 118 10.52 3.73 3.88
CA TYR A 118 11.21 2.52 3.47
C TYR A 118 11.44 2.59 1.96
N TYR A 119 12.58 2.14 1.49
CA TYR A 119 12.91 2.10 0.06
C TYR A 119 13.97 1.04 -0.20
N ALA A 120 14.15 0.66 -1.45
CA ALA A 120 15.21 -0.23 -1.87
C ALA A 120 16.39 0.60 -2.40
N GLU A 121 17.56 0.42 -1.80
CA GLU A 121 18.81 1.06 -2.24
C GLU A 121 19.72 -0.01 -2.81
N LYS A 122 20.27 0.24 -3.99
CA LYS A 122 21.29 -0.64 -4.55
C LYS A 122 22.62 -0.34 -3.87
N THR A 123 23.12 -1.28 -3.09
CA THR A 123 24.35 -1.09 -2.32
C THR A 123 25.46 -1.97 -2.88
N LEU A 124 26.71 -1.52 -2.69
CA LEU A 124 27.86 -2.41 -2.78
C LEU A 124 28.08 -3.01 -1.40
N VAL A 125 27.86 -4.31 -1.25
CA VAL A 125 28.28 -5.04 -0.05
C VAL A 125 29.81 -5.01 0.02
N LYS A 126 30.40 -4.02 0.70
CA LYS A 126 31.86 -3.88 0.79
C LYS A 126 32.45 -5.17 1.34
N ALA A 127 33.18 -5.90 0.49
CA ALA A 127 33.86 -7.11 0.93
C ALA A 127 35.01 -6.73 1.88
N PRO A 128 35.35 -7.60 2.86
CA PRO A 128 36.58 -7.45 3.63
C PRO A 128 37.82 -7.34 2.73
N PRO A 129 38.90 -6.66 3.16
CA PRO A 129 40.13 -6.58 2.38
C PRO A 129 40.66 -7.97 2.00
N GLY A 130 40.84 -8.21 0.69
CA GLY A 130 41.32 -9.50 0.17
C GLY A 130 40.21 -10.46 -0.29
N GLU A 131 38.94 -10.14 -0.06
CA GLU A 131 37.81 -10.90 -0.58
C GLU A 131 37.25 -10.29 -1.88
N ARG A 132 36.63 -11.14 -2.71
CA ARG A 132 35.97 -10.68 -3.93
C ARG A 132 34.75 -9.86 -3.54
N GLN A 133 34.71 -8.61 -4.01
CA GLN A 133 33.55 -7.74 -3.91
C GLN A 133 32.30 -8.48 -4.41
N ALA A 134 31.31 -8.65 -3.52
CA ALA A 134 30.02 -9.19 -3.91
C ALA A 134 29.36 -8.24 -4.94
N PRO A 135 28.58 -8.79 -5.89
CA PRO A 135 27.82 -7.96 -6.81
C PRO A 135 26.91 -7.00 -6.02
N ALA A 136 26.67 -5.81 -6.58
CA ALA A 136 25.69 -4.90 -5.99
C ALA A 136 24.31 -5.56 -5.97
N ASN A 137 23.59 -5.46 -4.85
CA ASN A 137 22.23 -5.94 -4.69
C ASN A 137 21.36 -4.82 -4.10
N PHE A 138 20.03 -4.98 -4.20
CA PHE A 138 19.09 -4.07 -3.57
C PHE A 138 18.84 -4.50 -2.14
N ASP A 139 18.97 -3.56 -1.21
CA ASP A 139 18.69 -3.72 0.22
C ASP A 139 17.54 -2.81 0.65
N ILE A 140 16.71 -3.25 1.59
CA ILE A 140 15.67 -2.40 2.16
C ILE A 140 16.29 -1.44 3.18
N ALA A 141 16.30 -0.16 2.83
CA ALA A 141 16.67 0.95 3.70
C ALA A 141 15.45 1.55 4.40
N HIS A 142 15.69 2.11 5.59
CA HIS A 142 14.74 2.89 6.38
C HIS A 142 15.34 4.28 6.65
N ALA A 143 14.53 5.31 6.47
CA ALA A 143 14.88 6.69 6.76
C ALA A 143 13.74 7.38 7.53
N ILE A 144 14.10 8.29 8.42
CA ILE A 144 13.17 9.02 9.27
C ILE A 144 12.99 10.44 8.74
N LYS A 145 11.75 10.89 8.63
CA LYS A 145 11.43 12.23 8.14
C LYS A 145 11.96 13.30 9.09
N LEU A 146 12.57 14.32 8.51
CA LEU A 146 13.05 15.51 9.21
C LEU A 146 12.00 16.62 9.14
N THR A 147 12.43 17.88 9.22
CA THR A 147 11.53 19.03 9.31
C THR A 147 10.83 19.34 7.98
N LYS A 148 11.51 19.16 6.85
CA LYS A 148 10.94 19.42 5.52
C LYS A 148 10.20 18.20 4.96
N PRO A 149 9.17 18.41 4.13
CA PRO A 149 8.43 17.34 3.45
C PRO A 149 9.26 16.34 2.65
N THR A 150 10.38 16.78 2.08
CA THR A 150 11.27 16.04 1.16
C THR A 150 12.57 15.58 1.81
N GLN A 151 12.74 15.80 3.11
CA GLN A 151 14.00 15.58 3.80
C GLN A 151 13.86 14.45 4.81
N PHE A 152 14.73 13.44 4.70
CA PHE A 152 14.81 12.33 5.64
C PHE A 152 16.25 12.16 6.13
N THR A 153 16.45 11.36 7.18
CA THR A 153 17.79 10.94 7.63
C THR A 153 18.49 10.11 6.54
N GLY A 154 19.80 9.88 6.70
CA GLY A 154 20.48 8.87 5.89
C GLY A 154 19.91 7.46 6.09
N PRO A 155 20.21 6.53 5.17
CA PRO A 155 19.70 5.16 5.21
C PRO A 155 20.16 4.40 6.47
N THR A 156 19.22 3.71 7.10
CA THR A 156 19.48 2.63 8.05
C THR A 156 18.91 1.33 7.47
N TYR A 157 19.75 0.37 7.11
CA TYR A 157 19.30 -0.88 6.51
C TYR A 157 18.52 -1.75 7.50
N VAL A 158 17.44 -2.37 7.02
CA VAL A 158 16.62 -3.31 7.79
C VAL A 158 17.35 -4.65 7.85
N GLN A 159 18.34 -4.76 8.75
CA GLN A 159 19.31 -5.86 8.81
C GLN A 159 18.68 -7.27 8.84
N SER A 160 17.51 -7.44 9.43
CA SER A 160 16.82 -8.74 9.46
C SER A 160 16.25 -9.15 8.10
N VAL A 161 16.10 -8.20 7.17
CA VAL A 161 15.53 -8.40 5.82
C VAL A 161 16.62 -8.46 4.75
N CYS A 162 17.69 -7.69 4.90
CA CYS A 162 18.79 -7.62 3.94
C CYS A 162 19.56 -8.95 3.85
N THR A 163 19.72 -9.48 2.64
CA THR A 163 20.52 -10.68 2.36
C THR A 163 21.37 -10.47 1.11
N PRO A 164 22.20 -11.44 0.67
CA PRO A 164 22.88 -11.33 -0.61
C PRO A 164 21.97 -11.35 -1.85
N ASP A 165 20.68 -11.70 -1.69
CA ASP A 165 19.69 -11.61 -2.76
C ASP A 165 19.21 -10.15 -2.95
N GLU A 166 18.42 -9.87 -3.99
CA GLU A 166 17.82 -8.54 -4.19
C GLU A 166 16.50 -8.43 -3.40
N GLU A 167 16.40 -7.48 -2.47
CA GLU A 167 15.16 -7.11 -1.77
C GLU A 167 14.60 -5.76 -2.24
N MET A 168 13.32 -5.75 -2.63
CA MET A 168 12.63 -4.57 -3.18
C MET A 168 11.17 -4.49 -2.73
N HIS A 169 10.48 -3.42 -3.11
CA HIS A 169 9.03 -3.24 -2.95
C HIS A 169 8.52 -3.43 -1.51
N PRO A 170 9.04 -2.67 -0.52
CA PRO A 170 8.56 -2.74 0.85
C PRO A 170 7.09 -2.29 0.94
N TRP A 171 6.30 -2.98 1.75
CA TRP A 171 4.93 -2.60 2.08
C TRP A 171 4.61 -2.95 3.52
N LEU A 172 4.34 -1.95 4.34
CA LEU A 172 3.99 -2.16 5.75
C LEU A 172 2.47 -2.23 5.94
N THR A 173 2.00 -3.16 6.78
CA THR A 173 0.59 -3.21 7.21
C THR A 173 0.18 -1.94 7.94
N GLU A 174 -1.12 -1.64 7.96
CA GLU A 174 -1.67 -0.42 8.59
C GLU A 174 -1.35 -0.28 10.09
N ASP A 175 -1.20 -1.40 10.79
CA ASP A 175 -0.78 -1.43 12.20
C ASP A 175 0.73 -1.25 12.38
N GLY A 176 1.49 -1.23 11.29
CA GLY A 176 2.92 -1.09 11.28
C GLY A 176 3.69 -2.32 11.73
N LEU A 177 3.06 -3.50 11.85
CA LEU A 177 3.66 -4.67 12.51
C LEU A 177 4.19 -5.76 11.57
N GLU A 178 3.79 -5.75 10.30
CA GLU A 178 4.21 -6.74 9.31
C GLU A 178 4.67 -6.03 8.03
N LEU A 179 5.94 -6.22 7.68
CA LEU A 179 6.56 -5.72 6.47
C LEU A 179 6.51 -6.83 5.41
N TYR A 180 5.80 -6.58 4.31
CA TYR A 180 5.87 -7.36 3.09
C TYR A 180 6.96 -6.78 2.20
N PHE A 181 7.68 -7.63 1.47
CA PHE A 181 8.68 -7.19 0.50
C PHE A 181 8.87 -8.27 -0.57
N SER A 182 9.50 -7.92 -1.67
CA SER A 182 9.89 -8.84 -2.73
C SER A 182 11.34 -9.25 -2.56
N ARG A 183 11.66 -10.53 -2.74
CA ARG A 183 13.04 -11.02 -2.84
C ARG A 183 13.24 -11.81 -4.13
N LYS A 184 14.34 -11.58 -4.81
CA LYS A 184 14.75 -12.32 -6.01
C LYS A 184 15.49 -13.60 -5.61
N THR A 185 14.76 -14.70 -5.56
CA THR A 185 15.32 -16.02 -5.23
C THR A 185 15.81 -16.73 -6.49
N LYS A 186 16.44 -17.90 -6.32
CA LYS A 186 16.79 -18.80 -7.43
C LYS A 186 15.59 -19.22 -8.30
N ASP A 187 14.39 -19.24 -7.73
CA ASP A 187 13.15 -19.62 -8.42
C ASP A 187 12.47 -18.40 -9.07
N GLY A 188 13.08 -17.21 -8.95
CA GLY A 188 12.53 -15.93 -9.38
C GLY A 188 12.06 -15.05 -8.22
N TRP A 189 11.35 -13.98 -8.55
CA TRP A 189 10.78 -13.06 -7.56
C TRP A 189 9.71 -13.74 -6.69
N ARG A 190 9.79 -13.52 -5.38
CA ARG A 190 8.86 -14.05 -4.36
C ARG A 190 8.49 -12.97 -3.36
N VAL A 191 7.30 -13.09 -2.77
CA VAL A 191 6.88 -12.25 -1.64
C VAL A 191 7.33 -12.87 -0.32
N PHE A 192 7.93 -12.06 0.52
CA PHE A 192 8.28 -12.37 1.90
C PHE A 192 7.53 -11.44 2.86
N SER A 193 7.44 -11.86 4.12
CA SER A 193 6.92 -11.03 5.21
C SER A 193 7.80 -11.16 6.44
N ALA A 194 8.02 -10.05 7.15
CA ALA A 194 8.72 -10.01 8.43
C ALA A 194 7.86 -9.28 9.46
N ARG A 195 7.78 -9.80 10.69
CA ARG A 195 6.94 -9.24 11.76
C ARG A 195 7.77 -8.62 12.87
N ARG A 196 7.28 -7.55 13.48
CA ARG A 196 7.88 -6.94 14.68
C ARG A 196 6.90 -6.87 15.86
N PRO A 197 7.39 -6.88 17.11
CA PRO A 197 6.58 -6.56 18.28
C PRO A 197 6.02 -5.14 18.20
N PRO A 198 4.77 -4.90 18.66
CA PRO A 198 4.21 -3.56 18.73
C PRO A 198 4.94 -2.70 19.76
N ALA A 199 4.88 -1.38 19.58
CA ALA A 199 5.32 -0.44 20.60
C ALA A 199 4.51 -0.63 21.89
N THR A 200 5.17 -0.46 23.04
CA THR A 200 4.53 -0.43 24.35
C THR A 200 4.63 0.97 24.95
N LYS A 201 4.04 1.18 26.13
CA LYS A 201 4.24 2.45 26.86
C LYS A 201 5.70 2.71 27.25
N LYS A 202 6.53 1.67 27.30
CA LYS A 202 7.92 1.75 27.78
C LYS A 202 8.95 1.67 26.67
N GLU A 203 8.58 1.09 25.52
CA GLU A 203 9.51 0.72 24.46
C GLU A 203 8.90 1.04 23.10
N PRO A 204 9.70 1.55 22.14
CA PRO A 204 9.25 1.68 20.76
C PRO A 204 8.94 0.31 20.14
N ALA A 205 8.38 0.29 18.93
CA ALA A 205 8.21 -0.96 18.20
C ALA A 205 9.57 -1.65 18.03
N GLY A 206 9.59 -2.97 18.19
CA GLY A 206 10.83 -3.75 18.10
C GLY A 206 11.37 -3.80 16.67
N ALA A 207 12.54 -4.42 16.51
CA ALA A 207 13.05 -4.78 15.18
C ALA A 207 12.14 -5.83 14.51
N PHE A 208 12.17 -5.88 13.18
CA PHE A 208 11.58 -6.99 12.44
C PHE A 208 12.34 -8.28 12.75
N GLY A 209 11.60 -9.37 12.91
CA GLY A 209 12.15 -10.71 13.05
C GLY A 209 12.54 -11.31 11.71
N GLU A 210 12.84 -12.60 11.73
CA GLU A 210 13.23 -13.36 10.54
C GLU A 210 12.12 -13.35 9.47
N PRO A 211 12.43 -13.04 8.21
CA PRO A 211 11.46 -13.07 7.12
C PRO A 211 10.98 -14.48 6.79
N ALA A 212 9.69 -14.61 6.56
CA ALA A 212 9.06 -15.83 6.05
C ALA A 212 8.55 -15.62 4.62
N MET A 213 8.91 -16.54 3.71
CA MET A 213 8.37 -16.57 2.35
C MET A 213 6.87 -16.90 2.38
N ILE A 214 6.07 -16.15 1.61
CA ILE A 214 4.65 -16.44 1.43
C ILE A 214 4.50 -17.60 0.44
N GLN A 215 4.35 -18.82 0.97
CA GLN A 215 4.31 -20.06 0.18
C GLN A 215 3.09 -20.18 -0.73
N ASP A 216 1.99 -19.53 -0.36
CA ASP A 216 0.72 -19.58 -1.10
C ASP A 216 0.79 -18.89 -2.46
N LEU A 217 1.80 -18.03 -2.67
CA LEU A 217 1.99 -17.30 -3.92
C LEU A 217 3.05 -18.00 -4.79
N PRO A 218 2.75 -18.25 -6.08
CA PRO A 218 3.72 -18.86 -7.00
C PRO A 218 4.93 -17.94 -7.24
N ALA A 219 5.99 -18.50 -7.80
CA ALA A 219 7.12 -17.71 -8.27
C ALA A 219 6.73 -16.74 -9.40
N GLY A 220 7.40 -15.59 -9.44
CA GLY A 220 7.13 -14.51 -10.39
C GLY A 220 6.09 -13.51 -9.90
N TYR A 221 5.31 -13.84 -8.87
CA TYR A 221 4.36 -12.91 -8.26
C TYR A 221 5.02 -12.14 -7.12
N HIS A 222 5.00 -10.81 -7.21
CA HIS A 222 5.73 -9.93 -6.30
C HIS A 222 5.19 -8.49 -6.33
N HIS A 223 5.90 -7.55 -5.71
CA HIS A 223 5.51 -6.15 -5.58
C HIS A 223 4.14 -6.02 -4.89
N ALA A 224 4.05 -6.56 -3.67
CA ALA A 224 2.79 -6.64 -2.94
C ALA A 224 2.35 -5.28 -2.39
N THR A 225 1.09 -4.93 -2.61
CA THR A 225 0.38 -3.85 -1.91
C THR A 225 -0.91 -4.41 -1.31
N LEU A 226 -1.25 -4.03 -0.07
CA LEU A 226 -2.35 -4.63 0.68
C LEU A 226 -3.49 -3.64 0.94
N SER A 227 -4.72 -4.16 0.92
CA SER A 227 -5.89 -3.49 1.48
C SER A 227 -5.73 -3.27 2.98
N ARG A 228 -6.44 -2.26 3.51
CA ARG A 228 -6.35 -1.86 4.92
C ARG A 228 -6.70 -2.98 5.91
N ASP A 229 -7.59 -3.88 5.54
CA ASP A 229 -7.97 -5.04 6.36
C ASP A 229 -6.98 -6.21 6.24
N ASN A 230 -5.92 -6.04 5.44
CA ASN A 230 -4.92 -7.03 5.09
C ASN A 230 -5.53 -8.32 4.50
N ARG A 231 -6.67 -8.25 3.80
CA ARG A 231 -7.34 -9.44 3.20
C ARG A 231 -7.28 -9.50 1.69
N THR A 232 -6.94 -8.39 1.04
CA THR A 232 -6.71 -8.31 -0.40
C THR A 232 -5.28 -7.83 -0.62
N MET A 233 -4.54 -8.57 -1.44
CA MET A 233 -3.23 -8.17 -1.93
C MET A 233 -3.35 -7.91 -3.43
N TYR A 234 -2.77 -6.82 -3.90
CA TYR A 234 -2.49 -6.61 -5.30
C TYR A 234 -0.99 -6.80 -5.53
N LEU A 235 -0.66 -7.39 -6.66
CA LEU A 235 0.68 -7.86 -6.96
C LEU A 235 0.88 -7.84 -8.48
N GLN A 236 2.12 -7.71 -8.93
CA GLN A 236 2.45 -7.95 -10.33
C GLN A 236 2.82 -9.41 -10.53
N GLY A 237 2.59 -9.94 -11.74
CA GLY A 237 2.86 -11.33 -12.08
C GLY A 237 2.98 -11.56 -13.57
N PRO A 238 3.44 -12.76 -13.98
CA PRO A 238 3.69 -13.08 -15.38
C PRO A 238 2.38 -13.23 -16.19
N LEU A 239 2.41 -12.72 -17.42
CA LEU A 239 1.44 -12.92 -18.47
C LEU A 239 2.07 -13.69 -19.66
N PRO A 240 1.26 -14.24 -20.59
CA PRO A 240 1.78 -14.78 -21.84
C PRO A 240 2.67 -13.78 -22.60
N ASN A 241 3.57 -14.30 -23.44
CA ASN A 241 4.52 -13.51 -24.24
C ASN A 241 5.52 -12.69 -23.41
N ASN A 242 5.92 -13.19 -22.23
CA ASN A 242 6.90 -12.56 -21.35
C ASN A 242 6.49 -11.13 -20.93
N ARG A 243 5.20 -10.95 -20.67
CA ARG A 243 4.63 -9.71 -20.19
C ARG A 243 4.36 -9.76 -18.69
N TRP A 244 4.11 -8.60 -18.10
CA TRP A 244 3.66 -8.41 -16.73
C TRP A 244 2.21 -7.97 -16.70
N GLY A 245 1.53 -8.37 -15.64
CA GLY A 245 0.20 -7.87 -15.35
C GLY A 245 -0.06 -7.70 -13.87
N ILE A 246 -1.14 -7.00 -13.57
CA ILE A 246 -1.64 -6.76 -12.22
C ILE A 246 -2.67 -7.82 -11.85
N PHE A 247 -2.43 -8.43 -10.70
CA PHE A 247 -3.22 -9.50 -10.12
C PHE A 247 -3.75 -9.10 -8.75
N ARG A 248 -4.76 -9.84 -8.29
CA ARG A 248 -5.35 -9.76 -6.96
C ARG A 248 -5.33 -11.14 -6.31
N ALA A 249 -4.80 -11.24 -5.09
CA ALA A 249 -4.95 -12.40 -4.23
C ALA A 249 -5.81 -12.03 -3.01
N GLN A 250 -6.63 -12.98 -2.52
CA GLN A 250 -7.52 -12.75 -1.38
C GLN A 250 -7.38 -13.84 -0.34
N ARG A 251 -7.56 -13.50 0.95
CA ARG A 251 -7.63 -14.47 2.06
C ARG A 251 -8.85 -14.21 2.92
N LEU A 252 -9.42 -15.28 3.46
CA LEU A 252 -10.64 -15.22 4.30
C LEU A 252 -10.39 -14.52 5.66
N GLY A 253 -9.13 -14.50 6.12
CA GLY A 253 -8.72 -13.81 7.34
C GLY A 253 -7.21 -13.64 7.40
N VAL A 254 -6.72 -12.76 8.28
CA VAL A 254 -5.30 -12.36 8.35
C VAL A 254 -4.33 -13.49 8.74
N LYS A 255 -4.85 -14.62 9.22
CA LYS A 255 -4.07 -15.84 9.53
C LYS A 255 -4.33 -16.99 8.55
N GLN A 256 -5.21 -16.79 7.58
CA GLN A 256 -5.52 -17.79 6.56
C GLN A 256 -4.55 -17.63 5.39
N PRO A 257 -4.29 -18.71 4.64
CA PRO A 257 -3.45 -18.66 3.46
C PRO A 257 -4.03 -17.70 2.41
N TRP A 258 -3.16 -17.17 1.56
CA TRP A 258 -3.59 -16.43 0.38
C TRP A 258 -4.22 -17.37 -0.65
N GLY A 259 -5.29 -16.92 -1.28
CA GLY A 259 -5.83 -17.56 -2.48
C GLY A 259 -4.91 -17.34 -3.68
N ALA A 260 -5.13 -18.11 -4.73
CA ALA A 260 -4.40 -17.98 -5.98
C ALA A 260 -4.56 -16.55 -6.56
N PRO A 261 -3.50 -15.97 -7.16
CA PRO A 261 -3.60 -14.70 -7.87
C PRO A 261 -4.61 -14.76 -9.03
N GLU A 262 -5.55 -13.83 -9.05
CA GLU A 262 -6.52 -13.62 -10.12
C GLU A 262 -6.14 -12.39 -10.93
N LEU A 263 -6.14 -12.50 -12.27
CA LEU A 263 -5.85 -11.37 -13.15
C LEU A 263 -6.87 -10.25 -12.96
N LEU A 264 -6.41 -9.01 -12.79
CA LEU A 264 -7.29 -7.86 -12.68
C LEU A 264 -7.68 -7.36 -14.08
N GLU A 265 -8.78 -7.89 -14.62
CA GLU A 265 -9.26 -7.51 -15.96
C GLU A 265 -9.55 -6.00 -16.05
N GLY A 266 -9.24 -5.41 -17.20
CA GLY A 266 -9.47 -3.99 -17.49
C GLY A 266 -8.38 -3.02 -17.02
N LEU A 267 -7.47 -3.47 -16.14
CA LEU A 267 -6.26 -2.71 -15.81
C LEU A 267 -5.09 -3.07 -16.74
N ASN A 268 -5.05 -4.34 -17.17
CA ASN A 268 -4.00 -4.86 -18.02
C ASN A 268 -4.28 -4.52 -19.50
N ASP A 269 -3.49 -3.63 -20.12
CA ASP A 269 -3.67 -3.27 -21.54
C ASP A 269 -3.16 -4.43 -22.43
N PRO A 270 -4.01 -5.14 -23.19
CA PRO A 270 -3.57 -6.24 -24.04
C PRO A 270 -2.57 -5.82 -25.13
N LYS A 271 -2.39 -4.52 -25.40
CA LYS A 271 -1.47 -3.98 -26.40
C LYS A 271 -0.17 -3.41 -25.83
N ALA A 272 -0.02 -3.36 -24.50
CA ALA A 272 1.24 -2.95 -23.87
C ALA A 272 2.34 -4.00 -24.15
N PRO A 273 3.49 -3.64 -24.75
CA PRO A 273 4.54 -4.60 -25.13
C PRO A 273 5.13 -5.42 -23.96
N THR A 274 5.40 -4.79 -22.82
CA THR A 274 5.88 -5.38 -21.58
C THR A 274 4.77 -5.59 -20.56
N GLY A 275 3.68 -4.81 -20.63
CA GLY A 275 2.49 -4.95 -19.80
C GLY A 275 2.34 -3.87 -18.73
N ASP A 276 1.70 -4.23 -17.62
CA ASP A 276 1.41 -3.32 -16.51
C ASP A 276 2.06 -3.86 -15.22
N THR A 277 2.78 -2.98 -14.52
CA THR A 277 3.67 -3.29 -13.38
C THR A 277 3.33 -2.42 -12.16
N SER A 278 4.00 -2.71 -11.06
CA SER A 278 4.12 -1.83 -9.90
C SER A 278 2.79 -1.36 -9.30
N PRO A 279 1.95 -2.31 -8.83
CA PRO A 279 0.68 -1.99 -8.23
C PRO A 279 0.86 -1.23 -6.91
N CYS A 280 0.10 -0.16 -6.75
CA CYS A 280 0.10 0.67 -5.55
C CYS A 280 -1.32 1.01 -5.12
N LEU A 281 -1.76 0.41 -4.02
CA LEU A 281 -3.09 0.67 -3.49
C LEU A 281 -3.07 1.90 -2.58
N SER A 282 -3.78 2.96 -2.96
CA SER A 282 -4.04 4.07 -2.07
C SER A 282 -4.99 3.64 -0.94
N ARG A 283 -4.94 4.36 0.19
CA ARG A 283 -5.86 4.13 1.31
C ARG A 283 -7.34 4.28 0.94
N THR A 284 -7.67 5.15 -0.01
CA THR A 284 -9.06 5.33 -0.47
C THR A 284 -9.52 4.18 -1.37
N GLY A 285 -8.68 3.14 -1.51
CA GLY A 285 -8.87 2.01 -2.41
C GLY A 285 -8.39 2.28 -3.82
N SER A 286 -7.90 3.49 -4.15
CA SER A 286 -7.48 3.78 -5.52
C SER A 286 -6.21 3.00 -5.86
N LEU A 287 -6.27 2.00 -6.74
CA LEU A 287 -5.11 1.26 -7.21
C LEU A 287 -4.41 2.02 -8.34
N ARG A 288 -3.09 2.14 -8.27
CA ARG A 288 -2.23 2.64 -9.33
C ARG A 288 -1.31 1.55 -9.84
N SER A 289 -0.85 1.66 -11.07
CA SER A 289 0.12 0.77 -11.72
C SER A 289 0.89 1.57 -12.76
N VAL A 290 2.01 1.05 -13.23
CA VAL A 290 2.85 1.60 -14.31
C VAL A 290 2.58 0.79 -15.58
N GLY A 291 2.65 1.41 -16.77
CA GLY A 291 2.49 0.71 -18.04
C GLY A 291 3.22 1.41 -19.20
N ASP A 292 3.49 0.66 -20.27
CA ASP A 292 4.42 1.03 -21.37
C ASP A 292 4.08 2.28 -22.19
N ARG A 293 2.86 2.81 -22.11
CA ARG A 293 2.44 3.94 -22.95
C ARG A 293 2.71 5.27 -22.25
N ASP A 294 3.95 5.75 -22.30
CA ASP A 294 4.37 6.98 -21.65
C ASP A 294 4.07 6.90 -20.14
N ALA A 295 4.88 6.18 -19.36
CA ALA A 295 4.88 6.11 -17.89
C ALA A 295 3.50 6.24 -17.20
N VAL A 296 2.53 5.38 -17.56
CA VAL A 296 1.16 5.57 -17.09
C VAL A 296 1.03 5.15 -15.63
N VAL A 297 0.95 6.11 -14.70
CA VAL A 297 0.43 5.86 -13.36
C VAL A 297 -1.11 5.82 -13.40
N GLN A 298 -1.67 4.62 -13.49
CA GLN A 298 -3.13 4.43 -13.61
C GLN A 298 -3.85 4.73 -12.27
N GLU A 299 -5.17 4.97 -12.23
CA GLU A 299 -5.97 5.06 -10.99
C GLU A 299 -7.29 4.29 -11.13
N MET A 300 -7.53 3.28 -10.30
CA MET A 300 -8.79 2.54 -10.24
C MET A 300 -9.39 2.63 -8.83
N ARG A 301 -10.59 3.21 -8.68
CA ARG A 301 -11.37 3.11 -7.45
C ARG A 301 -12.14 1.79 -7.41
N PRO A 302 -12.15 1.06 -6.29
CA PRO A 302 -13.05 -0.06 -6.12
C PRO A 302 -14.50 0.43 -6.20
N PRO A 303 -15.43 -0.44 -6.61
CA PRO A 303 -16.85 -0.14 -6.46
C PRO A 303 -17.15 0.22 -5.00
N ALA A 304 -18.07 1.16 -4.80
CA ALA A 304 -18.30 1.87 -3.54
C ALA A 304 -18.84 1.03 -2.36
N ASP A 305 -18.63 -0.29 -2.32
CA ASP A 305 -19.32 -1.20 -1.40
C ASP A 305 -18.46 -1.76 -0.25
N LEU A 306 -17.46 -1.01 0.23
CA LEU A 306 -16.65 -1.44 1.38
C LEU A 306 -16.55 -0.40 2.52
N SER A 307 -17.49 0.55 2.64
CA SER A 307 -17.54 1.42 3.81
C SER A 307 -18.93 1.60 4.41
N THR A 308 -19.17 0.88 5.51
CA THR A 308 -19.96 1.31 6.68
C THR A 308 -21.36 1.85 6.41
N THR A 309 -22.38 1.01 6.61
CA THR A 309 -23.68 1.45 7.13
C THR A 309 -23.46 2.12 8.50
N ARG A 310 -23.21 3.44 8.51
CA ARG A 310 -23.43 4.25 9.70
C ARG A 310 -24.94 4.43 9.85
N SER A 311 -25.52 3.72 10.81
CA SER A 311 -26.82 4.05 11.37
C SER A 311 -26.79 5.48 11.89
N LEU A 312 -27.39 6.42 11.16
CA LEU A 312 -27.73 7.74 11.67
C LEU A 312 -29.00 7.59 12.52
N ALA A 313 -28.83 7.25 13.80
CA ALA A 313 -29.81 7.60 14.81
C ALA A 313 -29.66 9.10 15.12
N GLY A 314 -30.77 9.83 15.04
CA GLY A 314 -30.79 11.28 14.96
C GLY A 314 -30.32 11.99 16.22
N GLU A 315 -29.58 13.09 16.01
CA GLU A 315 -29.48 14.16 16.98
C GLU A 315 -29.67 15.51 16.26
N THR A 316 -30.74 16.20 16.65
CA THR A 316 -31.07 17.55 16.22
C THR A 316 -30.09 18.55 16.81
N TRP A 317 -29.29 19.20 15.96
CA TRP A 317 -28.45 20.33 16.34
C TRP A 317 -29.24 21.65 16.34
N LYS A 318 -29.40 22.27 17.51
CA LYS A 318 -29.87 23.66 17.65
C LYS A 318 -28.73 24.63 17.30
N ARG A 319 -29.01 25.61 16.43
CA ARG A 319 -28.08 26.69 16.05
C ARG A 319 -27.86 27.64 17.22
N GLY A 320 -26.62 27.75 17.70
CA GLY A 320 -26.16 28.84 18.58
C GLY A 320 -25.39 29.89 17.78
N SER A 321 -25.82 31.15 17.86
CA SER A 321 -25.20 32.31 17.20
C SER A 321 -23.87 32.69 17.88
N TRP A 322 -22.82 32.93 17.09
CA TRP A 322 -21.59 33.55 17.57
C TRP A 322 -21.56 35.05 17.25
N ARG A 323 -21.48 35.89 18.30
CA ARG A 323 -21.14 37.32 18.21
C ARG A 323 -19.62 37.48 18.17
N MET A 324 -19.09 38.18 17.17
CA MET A 324 -17.72 38.69 17.18
C MET A 324 -17.63 39.98 18.01
N SER A 325 -16.76 40.02 19.02
CA SER A 325 -16.30 41.27 19.62
C SER A 325 -14.89 41.60 19.12
N ARG A 326 -14.76 42.75 18.43
CA ARG A 326 -13.46 43.35 18.08
C ARG A 326 -12.87 44.01 19.34
N ARG A 327 -11.63 43.66 19.73
CA ARG A 327 -10.79 44.53 20.57
C ARG A 327 -9.80 45.27 19.68
N ARG A 328 -9.81 46.61 19.78
CA ARG A 328 -8.73 47.49 19.33
C ARG A 328 -7.63 47.47 20.38
N SER A 329 -6.38 47.36 19.98
CA SER A 329 -5.22 47.74 20.79
C SER A 329 -4.66 49.05 20.23
N ALA A 330 -4.51 50.04 21.11
CA ALA A 330 -3.71 51.23 20.92
C ALA A 330 -2.58 51.21 21.97
N SER A 331 -1.37 51.53 21.52
CA SER A 331 -0.23 52.00 22.30
C SER A 331 0.51 52.95 21.36
N GLY A 332 0.88 54.18 21.74
CA GLY A 332 1.39 54.57 23.05
C GLY A 332 2.89 54.37 22.99
#